data_AF-A0A528TM09-F1
#
_entry.id   AF-A0A528TM09-F1
#
_cell.length_a   1.000
_cell.length_b   1.000
_cell.length_c   1.000
_cell.angle_alpha   90.00
_cell.angle_beta   90.00
_cell.angle_gamma   90.00
#
_symmetry.space_group_name_H-M   'P 1'
#
loop_
_entity.id
_entity.type
_entity.pdbx_description
1 polymer ?
#
loop_
_entity_poly.entity_id
_entity_poly.type
_entity_poly.pdbx_seq_one_letter_code
_entity_poly.pdbx_strand_id
1 'polypeptide(L)'
;AIGTRPVDLFLEGLQALDADLDVDNGYVVAKTKNGRLHGNRYVFPKVSVGATHVLVMAASLAKGETVLENAAREPEIVNLAECLIAMGAKIHGAGTSTITIEGVEALSGARVRVIPDRIETGTYAMAVAMTGGDVVLEGARPDLLQSALDV
;
A
#
# COMPACT_ATOMS: atom_id res chain seq x y z
N ALA A 1 -17.26 -8.79 -12.84
CA ALA A 1 -15.82 -8.56 -12.62
C ALA A 1 -15.33 -7.54 -13.64
N ILE A 2 -14.47 -6.59 -13.25
CA ILE A 2 -14.05 -5.46 -14.12
C ILE A 2 -12.88 -5.80 -15.07
N GLY A 3 -12.37 -7.04 -15.04
CA GLY A 3 -11.23 -7.49 -15.82
C GLY A 3 -10.42 -8.55 -15.09
N THR A 4 -9.36 -9.05 -15.73
CA THR A 4 -8.40 -9.97 -15.11
C THR A 4 -7.57 -9.23 -14.06
N ARG A 5 -7.48 -9.81 -12.85
CA ARG A 5 -6.69 -9.26 -11.73
C ARG A 5 -5.89 -10.39 -11.09
N PRO A 6 -4.81 -10.84 -11.77
CA PRO A 6 -3.94 -11.86 -11.20
C PRO A 6 -3.27 -11.34 -9.91
N VAL A 7 -2.86 -12.28 -9.06
CA VAL A 7 -2.17 -12.01 -7.78
C VAL A 7 -0.68 -12.37 -7.85
N ASP A 8 -0.16 -12.58 -9.05
CA ASP A 8 1.24 -12.86 -9.39
C ASP A 8 2.22 -11.99 -8.59
N LEU A 9 2.00 -10.67 -8.60
CA LEU A 9 2.90 -9.71 -7.95
C LEU A 9 2.98 -9.84 -6.43
N PHE A 10 1.91 -10.35 -5.79
CA PHE A 10 1.91 -10.60 -4.36
C PHE A 10 2.78 -11.80 -4.03
N LEU A 11 2.67 -12.85 -4.84
CA LEU A 11 3.40 -14.10 -4.67
C LEU A 11 4.89 -13.90 -4.94
N GLU A 12 5.22 -13.29 -6.07
CA GLU A 12 6.60 -12.98 -6.45
C GLU A 12 7.29 -12.08 -5.42
N GLY A 13 6.58 -11.06 -4.93
CA GLY A 13 7.09 -10.18 -3.89
C GLY A 13 7.34 -10.88 -2.56
N LEU A 14 6.44 -11.77 -2.12
CA LEU A 14 6.64 -12.55 -0.89
C LEU A 14 7.77 -13.57 -1.05
N GLN A 15 7.89 -14.22 -2.22
CA GLN A 15 9.02 -15.09 -2.54
C GLN A 15 10.35 -14.34 -2.54
N ALA A 16 10.38 -13.11 -3.03
CA ALA A 16 11.57 -12.26 -2.98
C ALA A 16 12.02 -11.97 -1.52
N LEU A 17 11.08 -12.03 -0.57
CA LEU A 17 11.34 -11.93 0.88
C LEU A 17 11.52 -13.32 1.56
N ASP A 18 11.86 -14.35 0.78
CA ASP A 18 12.11 -15.74 1.22
C ASP A 18 10.88 -16.46 1.81
N ALA A 19 9.66 -16.09 1.37
CA ALA A 19 8.49 -16.92 1.59
C ALA A 19 8.52 -18.17 0.70
N ASP A 20 8.31 -19.33 1.30
CA ASP A 20 7.99 -20.57 0.61
C ASP A 20 6.50 -20.58 0.26
N LEU A 21 6.18 -20.65 -1.03
CA LEU A 21 4.81 -20.59 -1.52
C LEU A 21 4.45 -21.89 -2.23
N ASP A 22 3.29 -22.42 -1.85
CA ASP A 22 2.65 -23.55 -2.51
C ASP A 22 1.20 -23.20 -2.86
N VAL A 23 0.66 -23.86 -3.87
CA VAL A 23 -0.75 -23.73 -4.25
C VAL A 23 -1.43 -25.07 -4.05
N ASP A 24 -2.17 -25.18 -2.96
CA ASP A 24 -2.91 -26.39 -2.61
C ASP A 24 -4.42 -26.12 -2.70
N ASN A 25 -5.12 -26.90 -3.52
CA ASN A 25 -6.57 -26.81 -3.71
C ASN A 25 -7.11 -25.39 -3.96
N GLY A 26 -6.37 -24.57 -4.70
CA GLY A 26 -6.75 -23.18 -5.02
C GLY A 26 -6.46 -22.16 -3.90
N TYR A 27 -5.84 -22.58 -2.81
CA TYR A 27 -5.34 -21.70 -1.76
C TYR A 27 -3.84 -21.46 -1.94
N VAL A 28 -3.42 -20.23 -1.69
CA VAL A 28 -1.99 -19.90 -1.56
C VAL A 28 -1.57 -20.23 -0.13
N VAL A 29 -0.70 -21.22 0.01
CA VAL A 29 -0.09 -21.60 1.28
C VAL A 29 1.29 -20.97 1.35
N ALA A 30 1.45 -19.96 2.21
CA ALA A 30 2.70 -19.23 2.40
C ALA A 30 3.35 -19.59 3.75
N LYS A 31 4.64 -19.92 3.74
CA LYS A 31 5.40 -20.29 4.94
C LYS A 31 6.76 -19.59 4.96
N THR A 32 7.25 -19.26 6.14
CA THR A 32 8.64 -18.80 6.32
C THR A 32 9.52 -19.99 6.70
N LYS A 33 10.69 -20.16 6.06
CA LYS A 33 11.61 -21.26 6.39
C LYS A 33 12.21 -21.14 7.80
N ASN A 34 12.52 -19.91 8.23
CA ASN A 34 13.24 -19.63 9.47
C ASN A 34 12.40 -18.80 10.47
N GLY A 35 11.08 -18.93 10.44
CA GLY A 35 10.14 -18.23 11.34
C GLY A 35 9.90 -16.75 11.02
N ARG A 36 10.71 -16.14 10.15
CA ARG A 36 10.54 -14.76 9.67
C ARG A 36 10.88 -14.67 8.19
N LEU A 37 10.29 -13.68 7.52
CA LEU A 37 10.71 -13.25 6.19
C LEU A 37 12.07 -12.55 6.27
N HIS A 38 12.77 -12.47 5.14
CA HIS A 38 14.05 -11.76 5.04
C HIS A 38 13.91 -10.56 4.11
N GLY A 39 14.39 -9.41 4.56
CA GLY A 39 14.41 -8.21 3.75
C GLY A 39 15.27 -8.40 2.50
N ASN A 40 14.79 -7.90 1.37
CA ASN A 40 15.46 -7.98 0.09
C ASN A 40 15.00 -6.84 -0.83
N ARG A 41 15.58 -6.74 -2.03
CA ARG A 41 15.13 -5.82 -3.06
C ARG A 41 14.11 -6.49 -3.98
N TYR A 42 12.98 -5.82 -4.21
CA TYR A 42 11.97 -6.26 -5.18
C TYR A 42 11.55 -5.10 -6.08
N VAL A 43 11.58 -5.33 -7.40
CA VAL A 43 11.19 -4.34 -8.42
C VAL A 43 9.88 -4.78 -9.03
N PHE A 44 8.82 -3.99 -8.85
CA PHE A 44 7.52 -4.31 -9.42
C PHE A 44 7.56 -4.20 -10.95
N PRO A 45 7.21 -5.27 -11.71
CA PRO A 45 7.11 -5.21 -13.18
C PRO A 45 6.03 -4.23 -13.67
N LYS A 46 4.97 -4.05 -12.87
CA LYS A 46 3.88 -3.09 -13.08
C LYS A 46 3.43 -2.55 -11.72
N VAL A 47 2.98 -1.29 -11.68
CA VAL A 47 2.49 -0.68 -10.44
C VAL A 47 1.26 -1.45 -9.93
N SER A 48 1.27 -1.78 -8.64
CA SER A 48 0.15 -2.46 -7.98
C SER A 48 -0.04 -1.95 -6.56
N VAL A 49 -1.17 -1.27 -6.34
CA VAL A 49 -1.58 -0.76 -5.03
C VAL A 49 -1.67 -1.89 -4.01
N GLY A 50 -2.37 -2.99 -4.36
CA GLY A 50 -2.59 -4.10 -3.44
C GLY A 50 -1.29 -4.82 -3.08
N ALA A 51 -0.43 -5.10 -4.06
CA ALA A 51 0.83 -5.78 -3.79
C ALA A 51 1.79 -4.88 -2.98
N THR A 52 1.81 -3.57 -3.25
CA THR A 52 2.60 -2.62 -2.45
C THR A 52 2.15 -2.62 -0.98
N HIS A 53 0.84 -2.56 -0.69
CA HIS A 53 0.34 -2.66 0.69
C HIS A 53 0.82 -3.92 1.40
N VAL A 54 0.67 -5.08 0.74
CA VAL A 54 1.05 -6.37 1.33
C VAL A 54 2.54 -6.44 1.61
N LEU A 55 3.39 -6.03 0.66
CA LEU A 55 4.84 -6.08 0.85
C LEU A 55 5.33 -5.06 1.89
N VAL A 56 4.73 -3.88 1.98
CA VAL A 56 5.05 -2.91 3.04
C VAL A 56 4.73 -3.48 4.43
N MET A 57 3.57 -4.13 4.59
CA MET A 57 3.21 -4.80 5.84
C MET A 57 4.14 -5.98 6.15
N ALA A 58 4.42 -6.83 5.16
CA ALA A 58 5.30 -7.99 5.32
C ALA A 58 6.73 -7.59 5.68
N ALA A 59 7.28 -6.60 4.97
CA ALA A 59 8.63 -6.08 5.19
C ALA A 59 8.81 -5.43 6.57
N SER A 60 7.74 -4.86 7.14
CA SER A 60 7.80 -4.20 8.45
C SER A 60 8.24 -5.13 9.59
N LEU A 61 8.02 -6.44 9.47
CA LEU A 61 8.45 -7.46 10.44
C LEU A 61 9.50 -8.43 9.89
N ALA A 62 9.92 -8.25 8.63
CA ALA A 62 10.97 -9.05 8.03
C ALA A 62 12.33 -8.79 8.72
N LYS A 63 13.27 -9.70 8.59
CA LYS A 63 14.63 -9.52 9.12
C LYS A 63 15.48 -8.78 8.08
N GLY A 64 15.98 -7.60 8.43
CA GLY A 64 16.85 -6.79 7.59
C GLY A 64 16.12 -5.71 6.80
N GLU A 65 16.79 -5.15 5.80
CA GLU A 65 16.26 -4.07 4.97
C GLU A 65 15.55 -4.63 3.73
N THR A 66 14.39 -4.06 3.42
CA THR A 66 13.64 -4.29 2.18
C THR A 66 13.61 -3.02 1.36
N VAL A 67 13.85 -3.13 0.06
CA VAL A 67 13.71 -2.02 -0.90
C VAL A 67 12.71 -2.41 -1.96
N LEU A 68 11.59 -1.68 -2.02
CA LEU A 68 10.53 -1.86 -3.01
C LEU A 68 10.66 -0.76 -4.07
N GLU A 69 10.84 -1.14 -5.33
CA GLU A 69 10.98 -0.21 -6.45
C GLU A 69 9.83 -0.32 -7.43
N ASN A 70 9.47 0.79 -8.07
CA ASN A 70 8.25 0.94 -8.85
C ASN A 70 6.98 0.67 -8.01
N ALA A 71 7.05 1.08 -6.74
CA ALA A 71 5.94 0.98 -5.80
C ALA A 71 4.79 1.93 -6.16
N ALA A 72 3.59 1.57 -5.72
CA ALA A 72 2.42 2.44 -5.80
C ALA A 72 2.61 3.70 -4.94
N ARG A 73 2.08 4.83 -5.42
CA ARG A 73 2.28 6.18 -4.85
C ARG A 73 0.99 6.80 -4.32
N GLU A 74 -0.08 6.02 -4.37
CA GLU A 74 -1.40 6.41 -3.94
C GLU A 74 -1.39 6.83 -2.46
N PRO A 75 -2.20 7.82 -2.07
CA PRO A 75 -2.17 8.36 -0.71
C PRO A 75 -2.55 7.31 0.35
N GLU A 76 -3.30 6.28 -0.04
CA GLU A 76 -3.61 5.14 0.82
C GLU A 76 -2.34 4.36 1.25
N ILE A 77 -1.31 4.29 0.38
CA ILE A 77 0.00 3.70 0.72
C ILE A 77 0.72 4.55 1.77
N VAL A 78 0.66 5.87 1.63
CA VAL A 78 1.27 6.81 2.58
C VAL A 78 0.60 6.66 3.95
N ASN A 79 -0.74 6.61 4.00
CA ASN A 79 -1.45 6.47 5.26
C ASN A 79 -1.25 5.10 5.93
N LEU A 80 -1.09 4.01 5.16
CA LEU A 80 -0.63 2.73 5.71
C LEU A 80 0.78 2.87 6.34
N ALA A 81 1.72 3.50 5.64
CA ALA A 81 3.07 3.70 6.15
C ALA A 81 3.07 4.55 7.43
N GLU A 82 2.29 5.63 7.49
CA GLU A 82 2.10 6.44 8.70
C GLU A 82 1.57 5.60 9.87
N CYS A 83 0.60 4.71 9.60
CA CYS A 83 0.06 3.78 10.59
C CYS A 83 1.14 2.84 11.13
N LEU A 84 1.89 2.17 10.25
CA LEU A 84 2.96 1.25 10.63
C LEU A 84 4.10 1.97 11.36
N ILE A 85 4.47 3.18 10.93
CA ILE A 85 5.48 4.01 11.61
C ILE A 85 5.00 4.38 13.02
N ALA A 86 3.73 4.76 13.19
CA ALA A 86 3.17 5.04 14.51
C ALA A 86 3.15 3.79 15.41
N MET A 87 3.12 2.60 14.82
CA MET A 87 3.27 1.31 15.50
C MET A 87 4.74 0.90 15.76
N GLY A 88 5.72 1.69 15.32
CA GLY A 88 7.15 1.45 15.53
C GLY A 88 7.91 0.89 14.32
N ALA A 89 7.29 0.77 13.14
CA ALA A 89 8.00 0.40 11.92
C ALA A 89 8.95 1.51 11.46
N LYS A 90 10.00 1.13 10.72
CA LYS A 90 10.94 2.06 10.10
C LYS A 90 10.75 2.05 8.59
N ILE A 91 9.96 3.00 8.08
CA ILE A 91 9.59 3.08 6.66
C ILE A 91 9.96 4.46 6.13
N HIS A 92 10.58 4.49 4.96
CA HIS A 92 10.99 5.72 4.26
C HIS A 92 10.56 5.67 2.79
N GLY A 93 10.30 6.84 2.20
CA GLY A 93 9.98 6.96 0.77
C GLY A 93 8.55 6.59 0.38
N ALA A 94 7.64 6.37 1.33
CA ALA A 94 6.21 6.17 1.03
C ALA A 94 5.64 7.37 0.25
N GLY A 95 4.87 7.09 -0.80
CA GLY A 95 4.39 8.11 -1.76
C GLY A 95 5.37 8.39 -2.90
N THR A 96 6.57 7.81 -2.89
CA THR A 96 7.52 7.83 -4.01
C THR A 96 7.57 6.47 -4.71
N SER A 97 8.31 6.35 -5.83
CA SER A 97 8.50 5.06 -6.51
C SER A 97 9.35 4.05 -5.73
N THR A 98 10.05 4.49 -4.69
CA THR A 98 10.99 3.66 -3.95
C THR A 98 10.68 3.74 -2.47
N ILE A 99 10.33 2.61 -1.86
CA ILE A 99 10.03 2.50 -0.43
C ILE A 99 11.11 1.64 0.20
N THR A 100 11.79 2.17 1.22
CA THR A 100 12.78 1.43 2.02
C THR A 100 12.19 1.13 3.38
N ILE A 101 12.26 -0.14 3.80
CA ILE A 101 11.74 -0.60 5.08
C ILE A 101 12.85 -1.35 5.84
N GLU A 102 13.20 -0.89 7.03
CA GLU A 102 14.02 -1.66 7.97
C GLU A 102 13.08 -2.44 8.89
N GLY A 103 13.05 -3.76 8.76
CA GLY A 103 12.12 -4.57 9.52
C GLY A 103 12.46 -4.63 11.01
N VAL A 104 11.42 -4.61 11.85
CA VAL A 104 11.52 -4.55 13.32
C VAL A 104 11.06 -5.87 13.96
N GLU A 105 11.41 -6.09 15.23
CA GLU A 105 11.03 -7.31 15.96
C GLU A 105 9.53 -7.41 16.24
N ALA A 106 8.90 -6.28 16.56
CA ALA A 106 7.49 -6.22 16.90
C ALA A 106 6.93 -4.82 16.61
N LEU A 107 5.61 -4.76 16.45
CA LEU A 107 4.85 -3.53 16.36
C LEU A 107 3.98 -3.37 17.62
N SER A 108 3.73 -2.13 18.03
CA SER A 108 2.85 -1.80 19.15
C SER A 108 1.49 -1.28 18.66
N GLY A 109 0.52 -1.17 19.57
CA GLY A 109 -0.73 -0.48 19.26
C GLY A 109 -0.49 1.01 18.98
N ALA A 110 -1.24 1.57 18.04
CA ALA A 110 -1.20 2.99 17.68
C ALA A 110 -2.60 3.52 17.38
N ARG A 111 -2.76 4.84 17.42
CA ARG A 111 -3.98 5.52 16.98
C ARG A 111 -3.64 6.46 15.83
N VAL A 112 -4.12 6.13 14.64
CA VAL A 112 -3.92 6.92 13.42
C VAL A 112 -5.26 7.27 12.82
N ARG A 113 -5.36 8.49 12.29
CA ARG A 113 -6.54 8.94 11.57
C ARG A 113 -6.43 8.44 10.12
N VAL A 114 -7.46 7.77 9.64
CA VAL A 114 -7.56 7.38 8.23
C VAL A 114 -7.81 8.64 7.40
N ILE A 115 -7.15 8.73 6.25
CA ILE A 115 -7.34 9.85 5.31
C ILE A 115 -8.80 9.89 4.79
N PRO A 116 -9.30 11.08 4.39
CA PRO A 116 -10.59 11.20 3.72
C PRO A 116 -10.62 10.41 2.42
N ASP A 117 -11.78 9.88 2.06
CA ASP A 117 -11.96 9.14 0.80
C ASP A 117 -11.97 10.14 -0.37
N ARG A 118 -10.89 10.11 -1.15
CA ARG A 118 -10.73 10.96 -2.33
C ARG A 118 -11.70 10.56 -3.45
N ILE A 119 -12.06 9.28 -3.57
CA ILE A 119 -13.00 8.81 -4.61
C ILE A 119 -14.42 9.28 -4.27
N GLU A 120 -14.82 9.21 -3.00
CA GLU A 120 -16.07 9.78 -2.51
C GLU A 120 -16.12 11.29 -2.75
N THR A 121 -15.06 12.01 -2.32
CA THR A 121 -14.95 13.46 -2.49
C THR A 121 -15.08 13.85 -3.96
N GLY A 122 -14.34 13.18 -4.86
CA GLY A 122 -14.41 13.44 -6.30
C GLY A 122 -15.79 13.13 -6.90
N THR A 123 -16.46 12.09 -6.41
CA THR A 123 -17.80 11.71 -6.86
C THR A 123 -18.82 12.80 -6.56
N TYR A 124 -18.85 13.31 -5.32
CA TYR A 124 -19.76 14.40 -4.97
C TYR A 124 -19.42 15.71 -5.67
N ALA A 125 -18.13 16.04 -5.82
CA ALA A 125 -17.69 17.22 -6.56
C ALA A 125 -18.20 17.20 -8.02
N MET A 126 -18.04 16.06 -8.70
CA MET A 126 -18.53 15.86 -10.07
C MET A 126 -20.06 15.97 -10.15
N ALA A 127 -20.80 15.35 -9.20
CA ALA A 127 -22.25 15.40 -9.18
C ALA A 127 -22.81 16.83 -9.06
N VAL A 128 -22.19 17.65 -8.21
CA VAL A 128 -22.59 19.06 -8.02
C VAL A 128 -22.24 19.90 -9.24
N ALA A 129 -21.05 19.70 -9.83
CA ALA A 129 -20.67 20.37 -11.07
C ALA A 129 -21.63 20.07 -12.22
N MET A 130 -22.06 18.81 -12.38
CA MET A 130 -23.02 18.40 -13.41
C MET A 130 -24.39 19.08 -13.29
N THR A 131 -24.78 19.48 -12.07
CA THR A 131 -26.10 20.07 -11.79
C THR A 131 -26.05 21.59 -11.66
N GLY A 132 -24.87 22.21 -11.74
CA GLY A 132 -24.69 23.65 -11.52
C GLY A 132 -24.98 24.08 -10.08
N GLY A 133 -24.84 23.18 -9.11
CA GLY A 133 -25.04 23.47 -7.69
C GLY A 133 -23.83 24.10 -7.03
N ASP A 134 -23.96 24.39 -5.73
CA ASP A 134 -22.89 24.90 -4.88
C ASP A 134 -22.93 24.17 -3.53
N VAL A 135 -21.83 23.52 -3.16
CA VAL A 135 -21.69 22.78 -1.89
C VAL A 135 -20.28 22.93 -1.32
N VAL A 136 -20.17 22.71 -0.01
CA VAL A 136 -18.89 22.54 0.67
C VAL A 136 -18.70 21.06 1.00
N LEU A 137 -17.60 20.47 0.55
CA LEU A 137 -17.19 19.11 0.92
C LEU A 137 -16.33 19.17 2.19
N GLU A 138 -16.95 19.10 3.36
CA GLU A 138 -16.25 19.20 4.64
C GLU A 138 -15.28 18.03 4.88
N GLY A 139 -14.08 18.35 5.37
CA GLY A 139 -13.06 17.34 5.67
C GLY A 139 -12.36 16.76 4.44
N ALA A 140 -12.72 17.18 3.23
CA ALA A 140 -12.03 16.83 1.99
C ALA A 140 -10.58 17.35 1.98
N ARG A 141 -9.73 16.63 1.24
CA ARG A 141 -8.32 16.97 1.03
C ARG A 141 -8.06 17.19 -0.46
N PRO A 142 -8.09 18.44 -0.96
CA PRO A 142 -7.99 18.72 -2.40
C PRO A 142 -6.65 18.30 -3.00
N ASP A 143 -5.58 18.29 -2.19
CA ASP A 143 -4.26 17.79 -2.58
C ASP A 143 -4.26 16.32 -3.01
N LEU A 144 -5.23 15.52 -2.58
CA LEU A 144 -5.39 14.12 -2.98
C LEU A 144 -6.12 13.95 -4.32
N LEU A 145 -6.60 15.05 -4.90
CA LEU A 145 -7.46 15.09 -6.08
C LEU A 145 -6.97 16.04 -7.16
N GLN A 146 -5.72 16.50 -7.09
CA GLN A 146 -5.18 17.53 -7.97
C GLN A 146 -5.49 17.26 -9.46
N SER A 147 -5.26 16.03 -9.94
CA SER A 147 -5.54 15.66 -11.34
C SER A 147 -7.02 15.74 -11.74
N ALA A 148 -7.95 15.58 -10.80
CA ALA A 148 -9.38 15.71 -11.06
C ALA A 148 -9.87 17.17 -10.92
N LEU A 149 -9.09 18.03 -10.27
CA LEU A 149 -9.42 19.44 -10.03
C LEU A 149 -8.74 20.39 -11.04
N ASP A 150 -7.64 19.98 -11.67
CA ASP A 150 -6.86 20.78 -12.65
C ASP A 150 -7.53 20.88 -14.05
N VAL A 151 -8.86 20.87 -14.12
CA VAL A 151 -9.64 20.87 -15.36
C VAL A 151 -9.86 22.28 -15.91
#